data_AF-A0A1G4BN71-F1
#
_entry.id   AF-A0A1G4BN71-F1
#
_cell.length_a   1.000
_cell.length_b   1.000
_cell.length_c   1.000
_cell.angle_alpha   90.00
_cell.angle_beta   90.00
_cell.angle_gamma   90.00
#
_symmetry.space_group_name_H-M   'P 1'
#
loop_
_entity.id
_entity.type
_entity.pdbx_description
1 polymer ?
#
loop_
_entity_poly.entity_id
_entity_poly.type
_entity_poly.pdbx_seq_one_letter_code
_entity_poly.pdbx_strand_id
1 'polypeptide(L)'
;MAFCTKDGSTVTCVVPVALLALSGAADAAYSIDTRDDIITTASTLAYDLMKFYEGNKTGQIPGILPGPPDSGVGYYYWWQGGAMMGTYVDYWYYTGDESYNHVVTEGMLHQVGEDRDYMPRNHTASLGNDDQGFWGMTAMLAAENKFPDPPEDKPQWLALAQAVWTTQADPERHDETCGGGMRWQVPRTNVGYDYKNTISNGCFFNIGARLARYTGNDTYARYAEETWNWLWAVNYIDHENWRVYDGGHVPENCTNIFKATFSYNIGVLMQGCAFMANHATLANRALEDFFADGAAYEIPCEFETGRCSQDMLSFKGYLHRWMTVVTQLVPSTRDLILPVLRNSSLSAIKQCTGGASGRVCGFYWTRGEFIDPAVDKTSGAGEAMNVLAAVQSLLEVDPPATNITGGTSRGDPNAGMNSNPFKEFEPLTTGDRAGAGILTFVVLSSAIGIWVWMSLGYQEWTEGEKGKEKDRPMGAKVDNSLDSIALAKVSNQQG
;
A
#
# COMPACT_ATOMS: atom_id res chain seq x y z
N MET A 1 34.00 -51.01 11.20
CA MET A 1 35.18 -51.90 11.32
C MET A 1 36.11 -51.57 10.17
N ALA A 2 37.31 -51.05 10.44
CA ALA A 2 38.30 -50.78 9.41
C ALA A 2 38.98 -52.09 8.99
N PHE A 3 39.04 -52.36 7.68
CA PHE A 3 39.87 -53.43 7.13
C PHE A 3 41.27 -52.84 6.89
N CYS A 4 42.27 -53.27 7.67
CA CYS A 4 43.66 -52.97 7.38
C CYS A 4 44.37 -54.29 7.05
N THR A 5 44.99 -54.37 5.87
CA THR A 5 45.90 -55.44 5.48
C THR A 5 47.32 -54.95 5.64
N LYS A 6 48.20 -55.81 6.14
CA LYS A 6 49.60 -55.49 6.45
C LYS A 6 50.50 -56.23 5.46
N ASP A 7 51.20 -55.47 4.62
CA ASP A 7 52.24 -56.03 3.75
C ASP A 7 53.49 -55.14 3.87
N GLY A 8 54.53 -55.66 4.53
CA GLY A 8 55.77 -54.93 4.80
C GLY A 8 55.67 -53.77 5.81
N SER A 9 56.68 -52.90 5.80
CA SER A 9 56.93 -51.83 6.80
C SER A 9 55.97 -50.63 6.72
N THR A 10 54.89 -50.72 5.96
CA THR A 10 53.93 -49.63 5.76
C THR A 10 52.51 -50.16 6.03
N VAL A 11 51.81 -49.51 6.96
CA VAL A 11 50.41 -49.83 7.27
C VAL A 11 49.53 -48.87 6.49
N THR A 12 48.79 -49.39 5.51
CA THR A 12 47.82 -48.61 4.74
C THR A 12 46.43 -48.96 5.25
N CYS A 13 45.76 -48.01 5.92
CA CYS A 13 44.38 -48.16 6.33
C CYS A 13 43.48 -47.33 5.40
N VAL A 14 42.57 -48.01 4.70
CA VAL A 14 41.55 -47.36 3.87
C VAL A 14 40.37 -47.04 4.76
N VAL A 15 40.16 -45.76 5.06
CA VAL A 15 38.95 -45.28 5.71
C VAL A 15 37.88 -45.16 4.62
N PRO A 16 36.76 -45.89 4.67
CA PRO A 16 35.66 -45.61 3.78
C PRO A 16 35.07 -44.27 4.23
N VAL A 17 35.39 -43.21 3.50
CA VAL A 17 34.64 -41.96 3.57
C VAL A 17 33.28 -42.26 2.96
N ALA A 18 32.36 -42.72 3.80
CA ALA A 18 30.94 -42.67 3.48
C ALA A 18 30.59 -41.18 3.37
N LEU A 19 30.61 -40.67 2.15
CA LEU A 19 29.94 -39.42 1.81
C LEU A 19 28.45 -39.68 2.10
N LEU A 20 28.02 -39.36 3.32
CA LEU A 20 26.62 -39.13 3.61
C LEU A 20 26.24 -37.90 2.80
N ALA A 21 25.83 -38.13 1.55
CA ALA A 21 24.88 -37.27 0.88
C ALA A 21 23.58 -37.36 1.68
N LEU A 22 23.52 -36.64 2.80
CA LEU A 22 22.27 -36.08 3.28
C LEU A 22 21.86 -35.03 2.24
N SER A 23 21.36 -35.49 1.10
CA SER A 23 20.26 -34.77 0.47
C SER A 23 19.15 -34.80 1.50
N GLY A 24 19.12 -33.80 2.39
CA GLY A 24 17.89 -33.45 3.05
C GLY A 24 16.92 -33.17 1.92
N ALA A 25 16.04 -34.12 1.64
CA ALA A 25 14.71 -33.73 1.22
C ALA A 25 14.25 -32.81 2.35
N ALA A 26 14.35 -31.49 2.13
CA ALA A 26 13.71 -30.54 3.00
C ALA A 26 12.25 -30.98 3.00
N ASP A 27 11.77 -31.48 4.13
CA ASP A 27 10.33 -31.60 4.34
C ASP A 27 9.75 -30.23 3.96
N ALA A 28 8.74 -30.21 3.10
CA ALA A 28 8.14 -28.96 2.69
C ALA A 28 7.72 -28.22 3.96
N ALA A 29 8.25 -27.01 4.17
CA ALA A 29 8.02 -26.25 5.40
C ALA A 29 6.53 -25.95 5.64
N TYR A 30 5.73 -26.05 4.57
CA TYR A 30 4.31 -25.76 4.52
C TYR A 30 3.56 -26.85 3.74
N SER A 31 2.33 -27.12 4.15
CA SER A 31 1.38 -28.02 3.48
C SER A 31 -0.02 -27.41 3.46
N ILE A 32 -0.80 -27.71 2.43
CA ILE A 32 -2.22 -27.32 2.30
C ILE A 32 -3.10 -28.50 1.84
N ASP A 33 -2.65 -29.73 2.10
CA ASP A 33 -3.33 -30.95 1.66
C ASP A 33 -4.61 -31.18 2.45
N THR A 34 -4.57 -31.00 3.76
CA THR A 34 -5.72 -31.09 4.65
C THR A 34 -6.08 -29.74 5.28
N ARG A 35 -7.27 -29.66 5.88
CA ARG A 35 -7.67 -28.47 6.66
C ARG A 35 -6.68 -28.16 7.79
N ASP A 36 -6.21 -29.19 8.50
CA ASP A 36 -5.28 -29.03 9.61
C ASP A 36 -3.90 -28.55 9.14
N ASP A 37 -3.46 -28.99 7.95
CA ASP A 37 -2.24 -28.50 7.32
C ASP A 37 -2.37 -27.01 6.97
N ILE A 38 -3.51 -26.60 6.39
CA ILE A 38 -3.78 -25.20 6.06
C ILE A 38 -3.73 -24.33 7.31
N ILE A 39 -4.38 -24.76 8.42
CA ILE A 39 -4.37 -24.02 9.69
C ILE A 39 -2.94 -23.92 10.24
N THR A 40 -2.18 -25.01 10.24
CA THR A 40 -0.80 -25.05 10.75
C THR A 40 0.12 -24.15 9.92
N THR A 41 -0.01 -24.20 8.60
CA THR A 41 0.72 -23.34 7.66
C THR A 41 0.35 -21.87 7.86
N ALA A 42 -0.95 -21.55 7.95
CA ALA A 42 -1.42 -20.18 8.19
C ALA A 42 -0.89 -19.64 9.53
N SER A 43 -0.92 -20.43 10.60
CA SER A 43 -0.40 -20.03 11.91
C SER A 43 1.10 -19.73 11.88
N THR A 44 1.85 -20.55 11.16
CA THR A 44 3.29 -20.33 10.98
C THR A 44 3.60 -19.09 10.16
N LEU A 45 2.86 -18.86 9.07
CA LEU A 45 2.97 -17.65 8.24
C LEU A 45 2.55 -16.39 9.01
N ALA A 46 1.49 -16.48 9.82
CA ALA A 46 1.05 -15.39 10.70
C ALA A 46 2.11 -15.02 11.73
N TYR A 47 2.82 -16.00 12.28
CA TYR A 47 3.97 -15.75 13.14
C TYR A 47 5.13 -15.08 12.39
N ASP A 48 5.46 -15.55 11.19
CA ASP A 48 6.56 -14.97 10.41
C ASP A 48 6.25 -13.57 9.91
N LEU A 49 5.00 -13.27 9.52
CA LEU A 49 4.56 -11.92 9.19
C LEU A 49 4.64 -10.97 10.39
N MET A 50 4.30 -11.44 11.60
CA MET A 50 4.32 -10.60 12.81
C MET A 50 5.75 -10.16 13.18
N LYS A 51 6.78 -10.88 12.74
CA LYS A 51 8.19 -10.48 12.96
C LYS A 51 8.58 -9.18 12.27
N PHE A 52 7.84 -8.77 11.24
CA PHE A 52 8.05 -7.47 10.58
C PHE A 52 7.41 -6.31 11.36
N TYR A 53 6.53 -6.61 12.31
CA TYR A 53 5.78 -5.61 13.04
C TYR A 53 6.40 -5.34 14.41
N GLU A 54 6.78 -4.07 14.58
CA GLU A 54 7.41 -3.57 15.79
C GLU A 54 6.43 -2.79 16.67
N GLY A 55 5.23 -2.47 16.16
CA GLY A 55 4.32 -1.48 16.76
C GLY A 55 3.78 -1.83 18.14
N ASN A 56 3.81 -3.10 18.56
CA ASN A 56 3.43 -3.52 19.92
C ASN A 56 4.60 -3.48 20.94
N LYS A 57 5.80 -3.09 20.51
CA LYS A 57 6.96 -2.93 21.40
C LYS A 57 6.95 -1.55 22.04
N THR A 58 7.49 -1.46 23.25
CA THR A 58 7.59 -0.19 23.97
C THR A 58 8.35 0.86 23.16
N GLY A 59 7.74 2.04 23.00
CA GLY A 59 8.31 3.17 22.26
C GLY A 59 8.08 3.13 20.75
N GLN A 60 7.37 2.13 20.24
CA GLN A 60 6.97 2.04 18.83
C GLN A 60 5.54 2.56 18.64
N ILE A 61 5.11 2.67 17.38
CA ILE A 61 3.79 3.18 16.99
C ILE A 61 2.92 1.99 16.55
N PRO A 62 1.85 1.66 17.29
CA PRO A 62 0.94 0.59 16.90
C PRO A 62 0.26 0.86 15.55
N GLY A 63 0.01 -0.21 14.79
CA GLY A 63 -0.76 -0.17 13.54
C GLY A 63 0.06 0.06 12.28
N ILE A 64 1.35 0.38 12.37
CA ILE A 64 2.20 0.60 11.19
C ILE A 64 3.36 -0.39 11.12
N LEU A 65 3.70 -0.78 9.89
CA LEU A 65 4.97 -1.43 9.58
C LEU A 65 6.11 -0.40 9.58
N PRO A 66 7.39 -0.82 9.67
CA PRO A 66 8.52 0.10 9.62
C PRO A 66 8.51 0.97 8.35
N GLY A 67 8.44 2.29 8.52
CA GLY A 67 8.37 3.28 7.45
C GLY A 67 7.93 4.66 7.94
N PRO A 68 7.62 5.61 7.04
CA PRO A 68 7.63 5.47 5.58
C PRO A 68 9.04 5.55 4.96
N PRO A 69 9.22 5.09 3.70
CA PRO A 69 10.49 5.20 2.96
C PRO A 69 11.10 6.61 2.96
N ASP A 70 10.28 7.64 2.79
CA ASP A 70 10.72 9.03 2.71
C ASP A 70 11.37 9.55 4.02
N SER A 71 11.09 8.89 5.14
CA SER A 71 11.70 9.21 6.44
C SER A 71 13.01 8.46 6.71
N GLY A 72 13.35 7.47 5.88
CA GLY A 72 14.48 6.57 6.09
C GLY A 72 14.32 5.58 7.25
N VAL A 73 13.12 5.48 7.84
CA VAL A 73 12.83 4.62 9.02
C VAL A 73 12.47 3.19 8.61
N GLY A 74 12.03 2.96 7.38
CA GLY A 74 11.70 1.63 6.87
C GLY A 74 11.14 1.67 5.45
N TYR A 75 10.43 0.61 5.04
CA TYR A 75 10.06 0.37 3.65
C TYR A 75 8.57 0.59 3.34
N TYR A 76 7.72 0.74 4.35
CA TYR A 76 6.28 0.57 4.17
C TYR A 76 5.51 1.86 4.44
N TYR A 77 4.55 2.19 3.57
CA TYR A 77 3.66 3.32 3.80
C TYR A 77 2.56 2.98 4.81
N TRP A 78 1.93 4.03 5.36
CA TRP A 78 0.94 3.93 6.43
C TRP A 78 -0.23 2.98 6.10
N TRP A 79 -0.75 3.04 4.87
CA TRP A 79 -1.87 2.22 4.42
C TRP A 79 -1.58 0.71 4.47
N GLN A 80 -0.30 0.29 4.27
CA GLN A 80 0.10 -1.12 4.34
C GLN A 80 -0.03 -1.67 5.76
N GLY A 81 0.08 -0.81 6.78
CA GLY A 81 -0.28 -1.14 8.16
C GLY A 81 -1.76 -1.53 8.28
N GLY A 82 -2.65 -0.75 7.69
CA GLY A 82 -4.09 -1.06 7.65
C GLY A 82 -4.38 -2.38 6.94
N ALA A 83 -3.73 -2.60 5.79
CA ALA A 83 -3.86 -3.86 5.06
C ALA A 83 -3.33 -5.08 5.84
N MET A 84 -2.24 -4.92 6.60
CA MET A 84 -1.73 -5.94 7.52
C MET A 84 -2.77 -6.25 8.61
N MET A 85 -3.34 -5.22 9.27
CA MET A 85 -4.37 -5.42 10.29
C MET A 85 -5.57 -6.20 9.72
N GLY A 86 -6.05 -5.83 8.52
CA GLY A 86 -7.14 -6.55 7.86
C GLY A 86 -6.79 -8.00 7.51
N THR A 87 -5.53 -8.28 7.19
CA THR A 87 -5.07 -9.66 6.95
C THR A 87 -5.17 -10.51 8.22
N TYR A 88 -4.86 -9.95 9.40
CA TYR A 88 -5.01 -10.66 10.67
C TYR A 88 -6.45 -10.76 11.17
N VAL A 89 -7.32 -9.79 10.85
CA VAL A 89 -8.76 -9.91 11.11
C VAL A 89 -9.33 -11.10 10.35
N ASP A 90 -8.94 -11.28 9.08
CA ASP A 90 -9.28 -12.48 8.32
C ASP A 90 -8.61 -13.73 8.90
N TYR A 91 -7.33 -13.69 9.23
CA TYR A 91 -6.62 -14.83 9.83
C TYR A 91 -7.38 -15.41 11.02
N TRP A 92 -7.76 -14.57 11.98
CA TRP A 92 -8.56 -14.97 13.13
C TRP A 92 -9.90 -15.57 12.70
N TYR A 93 -10.59 -14.93 11.75
CA TYR A 93 -11.90 -15.41 11.29
C TYR A 93 -11.82 -16.79 10.63
N TYR A 94 -10.82 -17.02 9.77
CA TYR A 94 -10.65 -18.27 9.04
C TYR A 94 -10.12 -19.43 9.90
N THR A 95 -9.25 -19.13 10.86
CA THR A 95 -8.54 -20.14 11.68
C THR A 95 -9.10 -20.33 13.09
N GLY A 96 -9.75 -19.31 13.65
CA GLY A 96 -10.13 -19.24 15.05
C GLY A 96 -8.99 -18.91 16.02
N ASP A 97 -7.78 -18.62 15.53
CA ASP A 97 -6.63 -18.27 16.38
C ASP A 97 -6.69 -16.81 16.85
N GLU A 98 -6.84 -16.62 18.17
CA GLU A 98 -6.97 -15.32 18.82
C GLU A 98 -5.63 -14.67 19.20
N SER A 99 -4.50 -15.32 18.93
CA SER A 99 -3.17 -14.93 19.43
C SER A 99 -2.81 -13.47 19.17
N TYR A 100 -3.21 -12.93 18.02
CA TYR A 100 -2.86 -11.57 17.58
C TYR A 100 -3.99 -10.56 17.73
N ASN A 101 -5.18 -10.96 18.20
CA ASN A 101 -6.36 -10.08 18.21
C ASN A 101 -6.10 -8.78 18.98
N HIS A 102 -5.47 -8.87 20.15
CA HIS A 102 -5.14 -7.69 20.96
C HIS A 102 -4.19 -6.71 20.27
N VAL A 103 -3.19 -7.23 19.53
CA VAL A 103 -2.23 -6.41 18.76
C VAL A 103 -2.93 -5.70 17.61
N VAL A 104 -3.84 -6.40 16.94
CA VAL A 104 -4.60 -5.87 15.81
C VAL A 104 -5.58 -4.81 16.29
N THR A 105 -6.32 -5.05 17.38
CA THR A 105 -7.21 -4.06 18.00
C THR A 105 -6.44 -2.80 18.40
N GLU A 106 -5.28 -2.95 19.05
CA GLU A 106 -4.43 -1.82 19.43
C GLU A 106 -3.98 -1.03 18.20
N GLY A 107 -3.47 -1.71 17.16
CA GLY A 107 -3.00 -1.08 15.94
C GLY A 107 -4.09 -0.31 15.20
N MET A 108 -5.27 -0.92 15.02
CA MET A 108 -6.42 -0.28 14.38
C MET A 108 -6.89 0.94 15.18
N LEU A 109 -7.03 0.82 16.50
CA LEU A 109 -7.50 1.93 17.35
C LEU A 109 -6.48 3.07 17.49
N HIS A 110 -5.18 2.79 17.34
CA HIS A 110 -4.15 3.82 17.40
C HIS A 110 -4.19 4.74 16.17
N GLN A 111 -4.61 4.21 15.01
CA GLN A 111 -4.55 4.91 13.73
C GLN A 111 -5.84 5.66 13.35
N VAL A 112 -6.87 5.64 14.20
CA VAL A 112 -8.18 6.24 13.90
C VAL A 112 -8.17 7.75 13.75
N GLY A 113 -7.11 8.44 14.20
CA GLY A 113 -7.02 9.89 14.18
C GLY A 113 -7.88 10.59 15.24
N GLU A 114 -7.71 11.91 15.34
CA GLU A 114 -8.39 12.74 16.32
C GLU A 114 -9.92 12.73 16.16
N ASP A 115 -10.38 12.68 14.91
CA ASP A 115 -11.80 12.74 14.53
C ASP A 115 -12.42 11.35 14.29
N ARG A 116 -11.66 10.26 14.57
CA ARG A 116 -12.11 8.86 14.49
C ARG A 116 -12.59 8.44 13.09
N ASP A 117 -11.81 8.79 12.08
CA ASP A 117 -12.15 8.67 10.65
C ASP A 117 -10.98 8.15 9.79
N TYR A 118 -9.90 7.69 10.44
CA TYR A 118 -8.64 7.31 9.80
C TYR A 118 -8.00 8.44 8.97
N MET A 119 -8.10 9.68 9.44
CA MET A 119 -7.31 10.80 8.93
C MET A 119 -6.41 11.40 10.02
N PRO A 120 -5.50 10.60 10.62
CA PRO A 120 -4.58 11.09 11.64
C PRO A 120 -3.70 12.19 11.05
N ARG A 121 -3.66 13.35 11.71
CA ARG A 121 -2.98 14.55 11.20
C ARG A 121 -1.46 14.38 10.99
N ASN A 122 -0.84 13.42 11.66
CA ASN A 122 0.57 13.09 11.46
C ASN A 122 0.85 12.42 10.10
N HIS A 123 -0.18 11.88 9.44
CA HIS A 123 -0.07 11.17 8.17
C HIS A 123 -0.67 11.95 6.98
N THR A 124 -0.92 13.26 7.12
CA THR A 124 -1.48 14.10 6.03
C THR A 124 -0.66 14.03 4.73
N ALA A 125 0.66 13.85 4.80
CA ALA A 125 1.52 13.73 3.62
C ALA A 125 1.27 12.46 2.80
N SER A 126 0.75 11.39 3.43
CA SER A 126 0.41 10.12 2.78
C SER A 126 -1.10 9.87 2.80
N LEU A 127 -1.91 10.94 2.83
CA LEU A 127 -3.37 10.81 2.95
C LEU A 127 -4.05 10.82 1.58
N GLY A 128 -3.98 9.69 0.89
CA GLY A 128 -4.86 9.36 -0.22
C GLY A 128 -6.24 8.85 0.24
N ASN A 129 -7.22 8.92 -0.65
CA ASN A 129 -8.54 8.32 -0.44
C ASN A 129 -8.45 6.79 -0.40
N ASP A 130 -7.54 6.20 -1.16
CA ASP A 130 -7.14 4.80 -1.09
C ASP A 130 -6.45 4.46 0.24
N ASP A 131 -5.49 5.26 0.70
CA ASP A 131 -4.84 5.05 2.01
C ASP A 131 -5.88 4.99 3.14
N GLN A 132 -6.74 6.00 3.22
CA GLN A 132 -7.86 6.05 4.18
C GLN A 132 -8.84 4.88 3.95
N GLY A 133 -9.10 4.56 2.68
CA GLY A 133 -10.00 3.50 2.25
C GLY A 133 -9.57 2.12 2.73
N PHE A 134 -8.28 1.78 2.71
CA PHE A 134 -7.79 0.50 3.23
C PHE A 134 -8.04 0.32 4.73
N TRP A 135 -7.89 1.38 5.52
CA TRP A 135 -8.25 1.36 6.94
C TRP A 135 -9.76 1.24 7.15
N GLY A 136 -10.57 1.98 6.37
CA GLY A 136 -12.02 1.85 6.38
C GLY A 136 -12.52 0.46 6.00
N MET A 137 -11.95 -0.14 4.96
CA MET A 137 -12.24 -1.52 4.53
C MET A 137 -11.85 -2.55 5.60
N THR A 138 -10.77 -2.29 6.34
CA THR A 138 -10.31 -3.13 7.45
C THR A 138 -11.26 -3.03 8.66
N ALA A 139 -11.74 -1.83 9.00
CA ALA A 139 -12.77 -1.66 10.02
C ALA A 139 -14.10 -2.31 9.60
N MET A 140 -14.49 -2.17 8.33
CA MET A 140 -15.67 -2.84 7.78
C MET A 140 -15.54 -4.37 7.88
N LEU A 141 -14.33 -4.90 7.64
CA LEU A 141 -14.05 -6.34 7.72
C LEU A 141 -14.16 -6.83 9.17
N ALA A 142 -13.66 -6.05 10.12
CA ALA A 142 -13.79 -6.38 11.55
C ALA A 142 -15.27 -6.46 11.99
N ALA A 143 -16.13 -5.56 11.49
CA ALA A 143 -17.57 -5.64 11.74
C ALA A 143 -18.21 -6.88 11.08
N GLU A 144 -17.87 -7.17 9.82
CA GLU A 144 -18.38 -8.32 9.07
C GLU A 144 -17.97 -9.68 9.65
N ASN A 145 -16.74 -9.79 10.12
CA ASN A 145 -16.19 -11.02 10.70
C ASN A 145 -16.55 -11.20 12.18
N LYS A 146 -17.25 -10.23 12.80
CA LYS A 146 -17.56 -10.22 14.25
C LYS A 146 -16.28 -10.21 15.11
N PHE A 147 -15.24 -9.54 14.62
CA PHE A 147 -14.00 -9.35 15.35
C PHE A 147 -14.30 -8.70 16.72
N PRO A 148 -13.59 -9.08 17.81
CA PRO A 148 -13.90 -8.56 19.14
C PRO A 148 -14.06 -7.05 19.15
N ASP A 149 -15.20 -6.60 19.68
CA ASP A 149 -15.53 -5.18 19.69
C ASP A 149 -14.55 -4.39 20.60
N PRO A 150 -14.21 -3.15 20.23
CA PRO A 150 -13.44 -2.27 21.09
C PRO A 150 -14.16 -1.98 22.41
N PRO A 151 -13.43 -1.55 23.46
CA PRO A 151 -14.03 -1.00 24.67
C PRO A 151 -15.11 0.05 24.35
N GLU A 152 -16.15 0.16 25.19
CA GLU A 152 -17.33 0.99 24.87
C GLU A 152 -17.02 2.49 24.70
N ASP A 153 -15.94 2.99 25.30
CA ASP A 153 -15.48 4.38 25.18
C ASP A 153 -14.66 4.65 23.90
N LYS A 154 -14.33 3.59 23.15
CA LYS A 154 -13.55 3.63 21.91
C LYS A 154 -14.46 3.55 20.68
N PRO A 155 -14.03 4.13 19.54
CA PRO A 155 -14.78 4.02 18.30
C PRO A 155 -14.94 2.55 17.90
N GLN A 156 -16.13 2.20 17.43
CA GLN A 156 -16.51 0.85 17.05
C GLN A 156 -16.21 0.60 15.56
N TRP A 157 -15.99 -0.66 15.17
CA TRP A 157 -15.58 -1.02 13.81
C TRP A 157 -16.55 -0.52 12.72
N LEU A 158 -17.85 -0.71 12.91
CA LEU A 158 -18.86 -0.21 11.97
C LEU A 158 -18.84 1.33 11.91
N ALA A 159 -18.77 2.01 13.05
CA ALA A 159 -18.70 3.47 13.10
C ALA A 159 -17.46 4.03 12.37
N LEU A 160 -16.31 3.37 12.48
CA LEU A 160 -15.09 3.76 11.77
C LEU A 160 -15.23 3.59 10.25
N ALA A 161 -15.83 2.49 9.79
CA ALA A 161 -16.12 2.28 8.37
C ALA A 161 -17.11 3.34 7.83
N GLN A 162 -18.13 3.68 8.62
CA GLN A 162 -19.07 4.77 8.30
C GLN A 162 -18.37 6.12 8.24
N ALA A 163 -17.45 6.43 9.16
CA ALA A 163 -16.72 7.69 9.17
C ALA A 163 -15.86 7.87 7.91
N VAL A 164 -15.12 6.83 7.51
CA VAL A 164 -14.34 6.84 6.25
C VAL A 164 -15.27 7.06 5.06
N TRP A 165 -16.37 6.32 4.97
CA TRP A 165 -17.32 6.49 3.87
C TRP A 165 -17.94 7.89 3.84
N THR A 166 -18.37 8.43 4.99
CA THR A 166 -18.99 9.76 5.08
C THR A 166 -18.02 10.85 4.63
N THR A 167 -16.77 10.78 5.08
CA THR A 167 -15.75 11.78 4.70
C THR A 167 -15.35 11.64 3.23
N GLN A 168 -15.39 10.43 2.66
CA GLN A 168 -15.22 10.20 1.23
C GLN A 168 -16.41 10.68 0.40
N ALA A 169 -17.63 10.62 0.95
CA ALA A 169 -18.85 11.13 0.31
C ALA A 169 -18.99 12.66 0.41
N ASP A 170 -18.06 13.35 1.09
CA ASP A 170 -18.11 14.79 1.25
C ASP A 170 -18.09 15.51 -0.12
N PRO A 171 -18.99 16.49 -0.36
CA PRO A 171 -19.07 17.21 -1.64
C PRO A 171 -17.75 17.83 -2.11
N GLU A 172 -16.84 18.20 -1.21
CA GLU A 172 -15.53 18.76 -1.59
C GLU A 172 -14.63 17.74 -2.30
N ARG A 173 -14.85 16.44 -2.11
CA ARG A 173 -14.12 15.36 -2.78
C ARG A 173 -14.73 14.94 -4.13
N HIS A 174 -15.92 15.46 -4.46
CA HIS A 174 -16.69 15.13 -5.67
C HIS A 174 -16.92 16.38 -6.52
N ASP A 175 -15.84 16.91 -7.10
CA ASP A 175 -15.94 18.01 -8.08
C ASP A 175 -16.47 17.55 -9.45
N GLU A 176 -16.87 18.49 -10.30
CA GLU A 176 -17.44 18.21 -11.63
C GLU A 176 -16.39 17.76 -12.68
N THR A 177 -15.09 17.82 -12.35
CA THR A 177 -14.05 17.48 -13.34
C THR A 177 -14.12 16.00 -13.70
N CYS A 178 -13.91 15.67 -14.98
CA CYS A 178 -14.13 14.31 -15.49
C CYS A 178 -15.56 13.76 -15.26
N GLY A 179 -16.56 14.63 -15.08
CA GLY A 179 -17.95 14.22 -14.84
C GLY A 179 -18.20 13.64 -13.45
N GLY A 180 -17.34 13.94 -12.47
CA GLY A 180 -17.42 13.41 -11.11
C GLY A 180 -16.19 12.58 -10.73
N GLY A 181 -16.38 11.67 -9.76
CA GLY A 181 -15.33 10.78 -9.26
C GLY A 181 -14.34 11.47 -8.33
N MET A 182 -13.76 10.69 -7.42
CA MET A 182 -12.79 11.18 -6.45
C MET A 182 -11.38 11.22 -7.03
N ARG A 183 -10.61 12.20 -6.57
CA ARG A 183 -9.17 12.31 -6.77
C ARG A 183 -8.43 11.29 -5.91
N TRP A 184 -7.20 11.00 -6.27
CA TRP A 184 -6.33 10.13 -5.48
C TRP A 184 -6.09 10.72 -4.09
N GLN A 185 -5.57 11.94 -4.03
CA GLN A 185 -5.19 12.59 -2.77
C GLN A 185 -6.37 13.30 -2.10
N VAL A 186 -6.38 13.34 -0.76
CA VAL A 186 -7.32 14.17 0.00
C VAL A 186 -6.83 15.63 0.08
N PRO A 187 -5.58 15.93 0.51
CA PRO A 187 -5.08 17.30 0.51
C PRO A 187 -4.79 17.80 -0.91
N ARG A 188 -5.29 19.01 -1.22
CA ARG A 188 -5.11 19.64 -2.55
C ARG A 188 -3.66 19.93 -2.93
N THR A 189 -2.78 20.01 -1.93
CA THR A 189 -1.34 20.29 -2.10
C THR A 189 -0.49 19.04 -2.28
N ASN A 190 -1.06 17.84 -2.09
CA ASN A 190 -0.31 16.60 -2.29
C ASN A 190 -0.11 16.32 -3.78
N VAL A 191 1.06 15.76 -4.10
CA VAL A 191 1.37 15.31 -5.46
C VAL A 191 0.40 14.19 -5.84
N GLY A 192 -0.22 14.29 -7.02
CA GLY A 192 -1.23 13.34 -7.48
C GLY A 192 -2.68 13.76 -7.18
N TYR A 193 -2.93 14.94 -6.58
CA TYR A 193 -4.28 15.46 -6.45
C TYR A 193 -4.98 15.68 -7.81
N ASP A 194 -4.22 15.92 -8.87
CA ASP A 194 -4.73 16.03 -10.24
C ASP A 194 -5.04 14.68 -10.90
N TYR A 195 -4.71 13.55 -10.25
CA TYR A 195 -4.98 12.20 -10.74
C TYR A 195 -6.29 11.67 -10.13
N LYS A 196 -7.24 11.23 -10.97
CA LYS A 196 -8.41 10.45 -10.53
C LYS A 196 -8.14 9.00 -10.88
N ASN A 197 -8.08 8.15 -9.86
CA ASN A 197 -7.66 6.75 -10.02
C ASN A 197 -8.76 5.76 -9.63
N THR A 198 -8.61 4.54 -10.13
CA THR A 198 -9.55 3.47 -9.89
C THR A 198 -9.55 3.04 -8.44
N ILE A 199 -8.39 2.96 -7.78
CA ILE A 199 -8.31 2.44 -6.41
C ILE A 199 -9.06 3.33 -5.40
N SER A 200 -8.95 4.66 -5.48
CA SER A 200 -9.65 5.57 -4.55
C SER A 200 -11.16 5.44 -4.67
N ASN A 201 -11.65 5.41 -5.91
CA ASN A 201 -13.07 5.23 -6.22
C ASN A 201 -13.52 3.80 -5.90
N GLY A 202 -12.65 2.80 -6.12
CA GLY A 202 -12.90 1.39 -5.84
C GLY A 202 -13.03 1.11 -4.34
N CYS A 203 -12.21 1.71 -3.49
CA CYS A 203 -12.33 1.64 -2.03
C CYS A 203 -13.67 2.23 -1.57
N PHE A 204 -14.04 3.43 -2.05
CA PHE A 204 -15.31 4.06 -1.70
C PHE A 204 -16.52 3.25 -2.15
N PHE A 205 -16.49 2.75 -3.39
CA PHE A 205 -17.48 1.82 -3.93
C PHE A 205 -17.60 0.56 -3.07
N ASN A 206 -16.47 -0.07 -2.70
CA ASN A 206 -16.42 -1.29 -1.91
C ASN A 206 -17.01 -1.09 -0.51
N ILE A 207 -16.59 -0.03 0.20
CA ILE A 207 -17.13 0.31 1.52
C ILE A 207 -18.62 0.61 1.42
N GLY A 208 -19.07 1.38 0.41
CA GLY A 208 -20.48 1.69 0.19
C GLY A 208 -21.33 0.42 -0.02
N ALA A 209 -20.90 -0.48 -0.91
CA ALA A 209 -21.59 -1.75 -1.14
C ALA A 209 -21.69 -2.62 0.13
N ARG A 210 -20.61 -2.66 0.92
CA ARG A 210 -20.54 -3.42 2.18
C ARG A 210 -21.42 -2.83 3.26
N LEU A 211 -21.39 -1.50 3.44
CA LEU A 211 -22.28 -0.78 4.35
C LEU A 211 -23.75 -0.95 3.95
N ALA A 212 -24.07 -0.91 2.66
CA ALA A 212 -25.43 -1.17 2.16
C ALA A 212 -25.93 -2.55 2.61
N ARG A 213 -25.15 -3.61 2.37
CA ARG A 213 -25.50 -4.97 2.79
C ARG A 213 -25.56 -5.12 4.31
N TYR A 214 -24.61 -4.55 5.04
CA TYR A 214 -24.53 -4.70 6.49
C TYR A 214 -25.69 -3.98 7.20
N THR A 215 -26.03 -2.77 6.75
CA THR A 215 -26.99 -1.89 7.43
C THR A 215 -28.40 -1.94 6.85
N GLY A 216 -28.56 -2.32 5.58
CA GLY A 216 -29.81 -2.21 4.83
C GLY A 216 -30.17 -0.78 4.43
N ASN A 217 -29.22 0.16 4.46
CA ASN A 217 -29.45 1.55 4.06
C ASN A 217 -29.12 1.78 2.58
N ASP A 218 -30.15 2.05 1.78
CA ASP A 218 -30.07 2.24 0.33
C ASP A 218 -29.21 3.44 -0.11
N THR A 219 -28.95 4.40 0.80
CA THR A 219 -28.07 5.54 0.48
C THR A 219 -26.67 5.04 0.10
N TYR A 220 -26.12 4.09 0.85
CA TYR A 220 -24.81 3.52 0.55
C TYR A 220 -24.80 2.79 -0.81
N ALA A 221 -25.87 2.05 -1.11
CA ALA A 221 -26.03 1.35 -2.39
C ALA A 221 -26.06 2.33 -3.57
N ARG A 222 -26.80 3.43 -3.44
CA ARG A 222 -26.89 4.46 -4.48
C ARG A 222 -25.52 5.06 -4.82
N TYR A 223 -24.74 5.46 -3.81
CA TYR A 223 -23.39 5.99 -4.06
C TYR A 223 -22.45 4.95 -4.65
N ALA A 224 -22.60 3.67 -4.27
CA ALA A 224 -21.86 2.58 -4.89
C ALA A 224 -22.22 2.44 -6.38
N GLU A 225 -23.50 2.47 -6.74
CA GLU A 225 -23.95 2.44 -8.15
C GLU A 225 -23.46 3.67 -8.92
N GLU A 226 -23.55 4.87 -8.36
CA GLU A 226 -23.05 6.11 -8.99
C GLU A 226 -21.54 6.03 -9.26
N THR A 227 -20.77 5.51 -8.30
CA THR A 227 -19.31 5.35 -8.44
C THR A 227 -18.96 4.31 -9.50
N TRP A 228 -19.67 3.17 -9.52
CA TRP A 228 -19.51 2.16 -10.56
C TRP A 228 -19.82 2.72 -11.96
N ASN A 229 -20.94 3.42 -12.09
CA ASN A 229 -21.36 4.05 -13.34
C ASN A 229 -20.34 5.09 -13.81
N TRP A 230 -19.73 5.84 -12.89
CA TRP A 230 -18.66 6.77 -13.22
C TRP A 230 -17.42 6.04 -13.73
N LEU A 231 -16.91 5.01 -13.03
CA LEU A 231 -15.75 4.20 -13.45
C LEU A 231 -15.95 3.57 -14.84
N TRP A 232 -17.17 3.12 -15.12
CA TRP A 232 -17.56 2.64 -16.44
C TRP A 232 -17.57 3.76 -17.48
N ALA A 233 -18.20 4.91 -17.17
CA ALA A 233 -18.34 6.03 -18.11
C ALA A 233 -16.99 6.66 -18.50
N VAL A 234 -16.03 6.75 -17.59
CA VAL A 234 -14.66 7.25 -17.88
C VAL A 234 -13.76 6.20 -18.52
N ASN A 235 -14.29 5.00 -18.80
CA ASN A 235 -13.59 3.89 -19.45
C ASN A 235 -12.36 3.38 -18.68
N TYR A 236 -12.36 3.52 -17.35
CA TYR A 236 -11.39 2.84 -16.49
C TYR A 236 -11.70 1.35 -16.39
N ILE A 237 -12.97 0.99 -16.57
CA ILE A 237 -13.39 -0.38 -16.90
C ILE A 237 -13.59 -0.43 -18.41
N ASP A 238 -12.79 -1.22 -19.10
CA ASP A 238 -12.83 -1.39 -20.55
C ASP A 238 -14.14 -2.06 -21.00
N HIS A 239 -14.87 -1.44 -21.92
CA HIS A 239 -16.20 -1.92 -22.32
C HIS A 239 -16.18 -3.21 -23.15
N GLU A 240 -15.03 -3.56 -23.76
CA GLU A 240 -14.92 -4.73 -24.62
C GLU A 240 -14.40 -5.93 -23.84
N ASN A 241 -13.31 -5.74 -23.11
CA ASN A 241 -12.61 -6.82 -22.45
C ASN A 241 -12.77 -6.83 -20.93
N TRP A 242 -13.37 -5.82 -20.31
CA TRP A 242 -13.55 -5.71 -18.84
C TRP A 242 -12.26 -5.52 -18.03
N ARG A 243 -11.14 -5.18 -18.68
CA ARG A 243 -9.93 -4.79 -17.95
C ARG A 243 -10.18 -3.55 -17.12
N VAL A 244 -9.54 -3.54 -15.96
CA VAL A 244 -9.62 -2.42 -15.02
C VAL A 244 -8.28 -1.70 -15.03
N TYR A 245 -8.28 -0.50 -15.61
CA TYR A 245 -7.12 0.38 -15.73
C TYR A 245 -6.94 1.24 -14.48
N ASP A 246 -5.79 1.92 -14.38
CA ASP A 246 -5.37 2.58 -13.13
C ASP A 246 -6.01 3.95 -12.91
N GLY A 247 -6.20 4.74 -13.96
CA GLY A 247 -6.78 6.08 -13.85
C GLY A 247 -6.36 7.06 -14.92
N GLY A 248 -6.65 8.35 -14.72
CA GLY A 248 -6.36 9.45 -15.64
C GLY A 248 -6.25 10.79 -14.92
N HIS A 249 -5.74 11.80 -15.62
CA HIS A 249 -5.49 13.12 -15.05
C HIS A 249 -6.60 14.11 -15.41
N VAL A 250 -6.96 14.95 -14.44
CA VAL A 250 -7.99 15.98 -14.58
C VAL A 250 -7.72 16.99 -15.71
N PRO A 251 -6.48 17.51 -15.90
CA PRO A 251 -6.19 18.41 -17.02
C PRO A 251 -6.52 17.85 -18.40
N GLU A 252 -6.50 16.52 -18.56
CA GLU A 252 -6.80 15.81 -19.81
C GLU A 252 -8.24 15.25 -19.83
N ASN A 253 -9.12 15.77 -18.98
CA ASN A 253 -10.49 15.26 -18.76
C ASN A 253 -10.52 13.75 -18.49
N CYS A 254 -9.50 13.22 -17.82
CA CYS A 254 -9.33 11.80 -17.52
C CYS A 254 -9.23 10.87 -18.74
N THR A 255 -9.01 11.43 -19.94
CA THR A 255 -8.93 10.66 -21.20
C THR A 255 -7.55 10.06 -21.46
N ASN A 256 -6.51 10.56 -20.77
CA ASN A 256 -5.16 10.00 -20.80
C ASN A 256 -5.02 8.77 -19.89
N ILE A 257 -5.84 7.75 -20.17
CA ILE A 257 -5.97 6.55 -19.32
C ILE A 257 -4.62 5.83 -19.21
N PHE A 258 -4.11 5.69 -17.99
CA PHE A 258 -2.97 4.85 -17.68
C PHE A 258 -3.42 3.39 -17.64
N LYS A 259 -3.16 2.65 -18.72
CA LYS A 259 -3.66 1.29 -18.94
C LYS A 259 -2.93 0.19 -18.16
N ALA A 260 -2.20 0.53 -17.10
CA ALA A 260 -1.67 -0.49 -16.19
C ALA A 260 -2.83 -1.19 -15.48
N THR A 261 -2.77 -2.51 -15.43
CA THR A 261 -3.79 -3.36 -14.79
C THR A 261 -3.19 -3.99 -13.54
N PHE A 262 -3.37 -3.34 -12.39
CA PHE A 262 -2.96 -3.88 -11.09
C PHE A 262 -4.05 -4.80 -10.53
N SER A 263 -3.66 -5.92 -9.93
CA SER A 263 -4.63 -6.97 -9.56
C SER A 263 -5.66 -6.51 -8.52
N TYR A 264 -5.24 -5.65 -7.59
CA TYR A 264 -6.11 -5.12 -6.55
C TYR A 264 -7.24 -4.22 -7.10
N ASN A 265 -7.07 -3.56 -8.26
CA ASN A 265 -8.09 -2.69 -8.84
C ASN A 265 -9.28 -3.53 -9.31
N ILE A 266 -9.03 -4.62 -10.02
CA ILE A 266 -10.12 -5.54 -10.38
C ILE A 266 -10.65 -6.29 -9.14
N GLY A 267 -9.79 -6.62 -8.19
CA GLY A 267 -10.16 -7.30 -6.95
C GLY A 267 -11.16 -6.51 -6.10
N VAL A 268 -10.88 -5.22 -5.85
CA VAL A 268 -11.71 -4.37 -4.99
C VAL A 268 -13.09 -4.10 -5.62
N LEU A 269 -13.13 -3.91 -6.94
CA LEU A 269 -14.38 -3.73 -7.70
C LEU A 269 -15.18 -5.03 -7.76
N MET A 270 -14.52 -6.16 -8.03
CA MET A 270 -15.18 -7.46 -8.06
C MET A 270 -15.83 -7.79 -6.70
N GLN A 271 -15.13 -7.52 -5.59
CA GLN A 271 -15.69 -7.71 -4.26
C GLN A 271 -16.90 -6.79 -4.02
N GLY A 272 -16.79 -5.49 -4.33
CA GLY A 272 -17.91 -4.57 -4.17
C GLY A 272 -19.14 -4.99 -5.00
N CYS A 273 -18.94 -5.47 -6.23
CA CYS A 273 -20.02 -6.03 -7.04
C CYS A 273 -20.68 -7.25 -6.38
N ALA A 274 -19.90 -8.15 -5.78
CA ALA A 274 -20.45 -9.31 -5.07
C ALA A 274 -21.32 -8.90 -3.87
N PHE A 275 -20.96 -7.82 -3.16
CA PHE A 275 -21.80 -7.24 -2.10
C PHE A 275 -23.11 -6.63 -2.63
N MET A 276 -23.09 -6.10 -3.85
CA MET A 276 -24.28 -5.65 -4.59
C MET A 276 -25.00 -6.81 -5.33
N ALA A 277 -24.67 -8.07 -5.01
CA ALA A 277 -25.22 -9.30 -5.60
C ALA A 277 -25.02 -9.42 -7.13
N ASN A 278 -23.88 -8.97 -7.66
CA ASN A 278 -23.66 -8.84 -9.11
C ASN A 278 -22.27 -9.34 -9.61
N HIS A 279 -22.27 -9.70 -10.91
CA HIS A 279 -21.19 -9.91 -11.89
C HIS A 279 -20.19 -11.08 -11.73
N ALA A 280 -20.42 -12.14 -12.52
CA ALA A 280 -19.43 -13.18 -12.85
C ALA A 280 -18.35 -12.72 -13.86
N THR A 281 -18.55 -11.60 -14.57
CA THR A 281 -17.66 -11.16 -15.66
C THR A 281 -16.30 -10.68 -15.18
N LEU A 282 -16.25 -9.90 -14.10
CA LEU A 282 -14.98 -9.45 -13.51
C LEU A 282 -14.17 -10.63 -12.97
N ALA A 283 -14.82 -11.67 -12.44
CA ALA A 283 -14.14 -12.89 -11.99
C ALA A 283 -13.43 -13.59 -13.17
N ASN A 284 -14.11 -13.76 -14.30
CA ASN A 284 -13.48 -14.34 -15.50
C ASN A 284 -12.28 -13.51 -15.98
N ARG A 285 -12.43 -12.18 -16.09
CA ARG A 285 -11.32 -11.30 -16.46
C ARG A 285 -10.16 -11.37 -15.47
N ALA A 286 -10.43 -11.37 -14.16
CA ALA A 286 -9.39 -11.46 -13.15
C ALA A 286 -8.59 -12.77 -13.28
N LEU A 287 -9.27 -13.89 -13.55
CA LEU A 287 -8.63 -15.19 -13.77
C LEU A 287 -7.79 -15.21 -15.06
N GLU A 288 -8.33 -14.66 -16.16
CA GLU A 288 -7.62 -14.56 -17.44
C GLU A 288 -6.34 -13.71 -17.35
N ASP A 289 -6.40 -12.58 -16.67
CA ASP A 289 -5.30 -11.63 -16.64
C ASP A 289 -4.26 -12.00 -15.55
N PHE A 290 -4.69 -12.34 -14.33
CA PHE A 290 -3.80 -12.46 -13.18
C PHE A 290 -3.48 -13.89 -12.76
N PHE A 291 -4.11 -14.91 -13.36
CA PHE A 291 -3.89 -16.33 -13.01
C PHE A 291 -3.61 -17.22 -14.24
N ALA A 292 -3.30 -16.64 -15.40
CA ALA A 292 -3.08 -17.36 -16.65
C ALA A 292 -2.04 -18.50 -16.53
N ASP A 293 -0.96 -18.24 -15.78
CA ASP A 293 0.14 -19.20 -15.55
C ASP A 293 -0.06 -20.05 -14.28
N GLY A 294 -1.30 -20.16 -13.80
CA GLY A 294 -1.71 -21.01 -12.69
C GLY A 294 -1.50 -20.42 -11.29
N ALA A 295 -0.82 -19.28 -11.16
CA ALA A 295 -0.66 -18.56 -9.91
C ALA A 295 -0.87 -17.05 -10.09
N ALA A 296 -1.21 -16.36 -9.00
CA ALA A 296 -1.40 -14.92 -8.99
C ALA A 296 -0.12 -14.17 -9.42
N TYR A 297 -0.26 -13.30 -10.41
CA TYR A 297 0.84 -12.63 -11.09
C TYR A 297 0.57 -11.14 -11.32
N GLU A 298 1.44 -10.25 -10.82
CA GLU A 298 1.32 -8.81 -11.05
C GLU A 298 1.89 -8.40 -12.42
N ILE A 299 1.02 -8.42 -13.43
CA ILE A 299 1.34 -8.10 -14.83
C ILE A 299 2.20 -6.83 -15.00
N PRO A 300 1.93 -5.70 -14.29
CA PRO A 300 2.66 -4.46 -14.53
C PRO A 300 4.13 -4.49 -14.08
N CYS A 301 4.55 -5.44 -13.23
CA CYS A 301 5.89 -5.41 -12.63
C CYS A 301 6.60 -6.77 -12.52
N GLU A 302 5.87 -7.89 -12.41
CA GLU A 302 6.46 -9.19 -12.05
C GLU A 302 7.22 -9.88 -13.20
N PHE A 303 7.17 -9.31 -14.42
CA PHE A 303 7.90 -9.80 -15.58
C PHE A 303 9.42 -9.69 -15.44
N GLU A 304 9.90 -8.77 -14.60
CA GLU A 304 11.32 -8.57 -14.32
C GLU A 304 11.54 -8.40 -12.82
N THR A 305 12.59 -9.02 -12.29
CA THR A 305 12.93 -8.90 -10.85
C THR A 305 13.37 -7.49 -10.49
N GLY A 306 12.90 -6.95 -9.36
CA GLY A 306 13.31 -5.63 -8.89
C GLY A 306 12.52 -4.45 -9.47
N ARG A 307 11.41 -4.71 -10.16
CA ARG A 307 10.51 -3.68 -10.72
C ARG A 307 9.29 -3.37 -9.85
N CYS A 308 8.85 -4.31 -9.01
CA CYS A 308 7.66 -4.11 -8.21
C CYS A 308 7.95 -3.11 -7.09
N SER A 309 7.08 -2.11 -6.91
CA SER A 309 7.18 -1.24 -5.74
C SER A 309 6.74 -1.98 -4.48
N GLN A 310 7.11 -1.45 -3.32
CA GLN A 310 6.68 -1.96 -2.01
C GLN A 310 5.16 -2.14 -1.90
N ASP A 311 4.38 -1.30 -2.61
CA ASP A 311 2.92 -1.38 -2.63
C ASP A 311 2.45 -2.58 -3.46
N MET A 312 2.99 -2.72 -4.68
CA MET A 312 2.66 -3.81 -5.61
C MET A 312 2.93 -5.18 -5.03
N LEU A 313 3.93 -5.28 -4.14
CA LEU A 313 4.30 -6.51 -3.44
C LEU A 313 3.23 -7.02 -2.47
N SER A 314 2.09 -6.36 -2.33
CA SER A 314 1.00 -6.76 -1.41
C SER A 314 -0.35 -7.01 -2.10
N PHE A 315 -0.45 -6.75 -3.41
CA PHE A 315 -1.74 -6.73 -4.13
C PHE A 315 -2.34 -8.12 -4.32
N LYS A 316 -1.52 -9.12 -4.71
CA LYS A 316 -2.01 -10.48 -4.96
C LYS A 316 -2.60 -11.16 -3.70
N GLY A 317 -2.17 -10.77 -2.50
CA GLY A 317 -2.79 -11.22 -1.25
C GLY A 317 -4.22 -10.71 -1.09
N TYR A 318 -4.45 -9.45 -1.43
CA TYR A 318 -5.79 -8.86 -1.41
C TYR A 318 -6.69 -9.54 -2.42
N LEU A 319 -6.19 -9.79 -3.64
CA LEU A 319 -6.91 -10.51 -4.68
C LEU A 319 -7.41 -11.87 -4.19
N HIS A 320 -6.55 -12.67 -3.55
CA HIS A 320 -6.94 -13.97 -2.96
C HIS A 320 -8.07 -13.84 -1.93
N ARG A 321 -7.91 -12.94 -0.97
CA ARG A 321 -8.90 -12.71 0.10
C ARG A 321 -10.24 -12.23 -0.45
N TRP A 322 -10.21 -11.25 -1.32
CA TRP A 322 -11.41 -10.67 -1.91
C TRP A 322 -12.14 -11.63 -2.84
N MET A 323 -11.41 -12.41 -3.65
CA MET A 323 -12.01 -13.48 -4.46
C MET A 323 -12.67 -14.55 -3.61
N THR A 324 -12.10 -14.89 -2.45
CA THR A 324 -12.71 -15.85 -1.52
C THR A 324 -14.07 -15.33 -1.02
N VAL A 325 -14.15 -14.06 -0.63
CA VAL A 325 -15.41 -13.41 -0.23
C VAL A 325 -16.44 -13.39 -1.38
N VAL A 326 -15.99 -13.19 -2.63
CA VAL A 326 -16.87 -13.28 -3.80
C VAL A 326 -17.53 -14.66 -3.89
N THR A 327 -16.80 -15.74 -3.61
CA THR A 327 -17.37 -17.10 -3.63
C THR A 327 -18.37 -17.37 -2.51
N GLN A 328 -18.26 -16.66 -1.38
CA GLN A 328 -19.18 -16.75 -0.26
C GLN A 328 -20.50 -16.02 -0.58
N LEU A 329 -20.42 -14.87 -1.25
CA LEU A 329 -21.58 -14.02 -1.57
C LEU A 329 -22.27 -14.41 -2.89
N VAL A 330 -21.50 -14.93 -3.84
CA VAL A 330 -21.98 -15.35 -5.17
C VAL A 330 -21.59 -16.83 -5.39
N PRO A 331 -22.35 -17.78 -4.82
CA PRO A 331 -21.97 -19.20 -4.81
C PRO A 331 -21.73 -19.82 -6.19
N SER A 332 -22.34 -19.28 -7.26
CA SER A 332 -22.13 -19.73 -8.64
C SER A 332 -20.69 -19.53 -9.14
N THR A 333 -19.87 -18.74 -8.44
CA THR A 333 -18.46 -18.52 -8.78
C THR A 333 -17.50 -19.48 -8.08
N ARG A 334 -17.98 -20.32 -7.14
CA ARG A 334 -17.12 -21.22 -6.33
C ARG A 334 -16.28 -22.16 -7.19
N ASP A 335 -16.91 -22.86 -8.12
CA ASP A 335 -16.24 -23.86 -8.97
C ASP A 335 -15.24 -23.22 -9.95
N LEU A 336 -15.44 -21.93 -10.25
CA LEU A 336 -14.55 -21.15 -11.10
C LEU A 336 -13.32 -20.62 -10.32
N ILE A 337 -13.53 -20.11 -9.10
CA ILE A 337 -12.50 -19.37 -8.35
C ILE A 337 -11.68 -20.30 -7.44
N LEU A 338 -12.32 -21.15 -6.64
CA LEU A 338 -11.62 -21.90 -5.57
C LEU A 338 -10.50 -22.82 -6.09
N PRO A 339 -10.65 -23.55 -7.22
CA PRO A 339 -9.56 -24.35 -7.76
C PRO A 339 -8.33 -23.52 -8.14
N VAL A 340 -8.55 -22.31 -8.68
CA VAL A 340 -7.48 -21.40 -9.09
C VAL A 340 -6.76 -20.82 -7.88
N LEU A 341 -7.49 -20.40 -6.85
CA LEU A 341 -6.90 -19.93 -5.59
C LEU A 341 -6.08 -21.03 -4.91
N ARG A 342 -6.56 -22.28 -4.92
CA ARG A 342 -5.81 -23.44 -4.40
C ARG A 342 -4.52 -23.67 -5.17
N ASN A 343 -4.55 -23.66 -6.50
CA ASN A 343 -3.34 -23.84 -7.32
C ASN A 343 -2.34 -22.69 -7.13
N SER A 344 -2.83 -21.46 -7.08
CA SER A 344 -2.00 -20.30 -6.80
C SER A 344 -1.36 -20.36 -5.41
N SER A 345 -2.07 -20.86 -4.41
CA SER A 345 -1.54 -21.03 -3.04
C SER A 345 -0.48 -22.12 -2.97
N LEU A 346 -0.63 -23.21 -3.73
CA LEU A 346 0.41 -24.24 -3.88
C LEU A 346 1.71 -23.63 -4.45
N SER A 347 1.61 -22.82 -5.49
CA SER A 347 2.76 -22.10 -6.05
C SER A 347 3.36 -21.10 -5.05
N ALA A 348 2.52 -20.41 -4.28
CA ALA A 348 2.94 -19.47 -3.25
C ALA A 348 3.77 -20.16 -2.15
N ILE A 349 3.32 -21.29 -1.59
CA ILE A 349 4.06 -21.99 -0.53
C ILE A 349 5.30 -22.72 -1.05
N LYS A 350 5.30 -23.16 -2.32
CA LYS A 350 6.42 -23.90 -2.92
C LYS A 350 7.70 -23.08 -2.97
N GLN A 351 7.60 -21.77 -3.21
CA GLN A 351 8.76 -20.88 -3.24
C GLN A 351 9.21 -20.39 -1.86
N CYS A 352 8.45 -20.67 -0.79
CA CYS A 352 8.83 -20.28 0.57
C CYS A 352 9.90 -21.20 1.16
N THR A 353 11.11 -21.10 0.65
CA THR A 353 12.27 -21.94 1.04
C THR A 353 13.47 -21.10 1.48
N GLY A 354 13.30 -19.78 1.57
CA GLY A 354 14.39 -18.84 1.78
C GLY A 354 14.78 -18.58 3.23
N GLY A 355 15.84 -17.77 3.39
CA GLY A 355 16.32 -17.25 4.66
C GLY A 355 16.90 -18.31 5.62
N ALA A 356 17.35 -17.85 6.79
CA ALA A 356 17.93 -18.74 7.80
C ALA A 356 16.93 -19.75 8.40
N SER A 357 15.63 -19.45 8.32
CA SER A 357 14.57 -20.35 8.75
C SER A 357 14.24 -21.45 7.73
N GLY A 358 14.75 -21.34 6.48
CA GLY A 358 14.40 -22.25 5.39
C GLY A 358 12.93 -22.18 4.93
N ARG A 359 12.21 -21.12 5.32
CA ARG A 359 10.77 -20.96 5.05
C ARG A 359 10.34 -19.52 4.73
N VAL A 360 11.29 -18.60 4.52
CA VAL A 360 10.98 -17.22 4.11
C VAL A 360 10.38 -17.25 2.71
N CYS A 361 9.32 -16.47 2.52
CA CYS A 361 8.59 -16.33 1.27
C CYS A 361 9.06 -15.12 0.46
N GLY A 362 9.17 -15.28 -0.85
CA GLY A 362 9.30 -14.20 -1.82
C GLY A 362 8.01 -13.95 -2.60
N PHE A 363 8.12 -13.16 -3.68
CA PHE A 363 6.98 -12.65 -4.44
C PHE A 363 6.64 -13.44 -5.73
N TYR A 364 7.65 -14.04 -6.37
CA TYR A 364 7.59 -14.57 -7.73
C TYR A 364 7.07 -16.01 -7.79
N TRP A 365 5.78 -16.21 -7.48
CA TRP A 365 5.18 -17.53 -7.30
C TRP A 365 5.22 -18.40 -8.58
N THR A 366 5.11 -17.78 -9.75
CA THR A 366 5.15 -18.48 -11.05
C THR A 366 6.54 -19.03 -11.40
N ARG A 367 7.62 -18.48 -10.82
CA ARG A 367 8.99 -18.99 -11.04
C ARG A 367 9.26 -20.27 -10.26
N GLY A 368 8.53 -20.50 -9.17
CA GLY A 368 8.64 -21.71 -8.35
C GLY A 368 9.95 -21.83 -7.56
N GLU A 369 10.72 -20.75 -7.45
CA GLU A 369 11.95 -20.65 -6.66
C GLU A 369 11.91 -19.43 -5.73
N PHE A 370 12.60 -19.51 -4.59
CA PHE A 370 12.74 -18.39 -3.68
C PHE A 370 13.59 -17.29 -4.32
N ILE A 371 13.07 -16.07 -4.33
CA ILE A 371 13.81 -14.85 -4.68
C ILE A 371 13.76 -13.93 -3.47
N ASP A 372 14.94 -13.47 -3.05
CA ASP A 372 15.10 -12.62 -1.87
C ASP A 372 14.37 -11.28 -2.06
N PRO A 373 13.44 -10.88 -1.15
CA PRO A 373 12.75 -9.59 -1.18
C PRO A 373 13.66 -8.36 -1.34
N ALA A 374 14.95 -8.48 -1.00
CA ALA A 374 15.93 -7.43 -1.21
C ALA A 374 16.05 -6.99 -2.68
N VAL A 375 15.70 -7.85 -3.66
CA VAL A 375 15.73 -7.47 -5.08
C VAL A 375 14.73 -6.37 -5.41
N ASP A 376 13.57 -6.36 -4.75
CA ASP A 376 12.53 -5.32 -4.84
C ASP A 376 12.68 -4.26 -3.75
N LYS A 377 13.83 -4.22 -3.07
CA LYS A 377 14.23 -3.17 -2.12
C LYS A 377 13.33 -3.07 -0.88
N THR A 378 12.79 -4.20 -0.41
CA THR A 378 12.05 -4.26 0.86
C THR A 378 12.57 -5.37 1.77
N SER A 379 12.06 -5.43 3.01
CA SER A 379 12.37 -6.54 3.92
C SER A 379 11.54 -7.81 3.71
N GLY A 380 10.48 -7.81 2.90
CA GLY A 380 9.65 -9.00 2.66
C GLY A 380 8.27 -9.06 3.33
N ALA A 381 7.81 -7.98 3.99
CA ALA A 381 6.52 -8.00 4.69
C ALA A 381 5.31 -8.13 3.75
N GLY A 382 5.34 -7.53 2.56
CA GLY A 382 4.26 -7.64 1.57
C GLY A 382 4.14 -9.07 1.03
N GLU A 383 5.27 -9.70 0.77
CA GLU A 383 5.40 -11.08 0.31
C GLU A 383 4.88 -12.06 1.36
N ALA A 384 5.30 -11.89 2.62
CA ALA A 384 4.77 -12.68 3.74
C ALA A 384 3.26 -12.50 3.90
N MET A 385 2.76 -11.27 3.78
CA MET A 385 1.33 -10.95 3.84
C MET A 385 0.54 -11.62 2.72
N ASN A 386 1.08 -11.65 1.50
CA ASN A 386 0.43 -12.31 0.36
C ASN A 386 0.28 -13.82 0.56
N VAL A 387 1.34 -14.49 1.05
CA VAL A 387 1.28 -15.95 1.23
C VAL A 387 0.34 -16.32 2.38
N LEU A 388 0.36 -15.57 3.48
CA LEU A 388 -0.62 -15.74 4.57
C LEU A 388 -2.06 -15.57 4.04
N ALA A 389 -2.29 -14.48 3.30
CA ALA A 389 -3.59 -14.19 2.69
C ALA A 389 -4.06 -15.30 1.75
N ALA A 390 -3.18 -15.82 0.89
CA ALA A 390 -3.50 -16.92 -0.02
C ALA A 390 -3.87 -18.21 0.72
N VAL A 391 -3.07 -18.60 1.72
CA VAL A 391 -3.29 -19.84 2.47
C VAL A 391 -4.55 -19.78 3.33
N GLN A 392 -4.75 -18.71 4.10
CA GLN A 392 -5.92 -18.60 4.98
C GLN A 392 -7.24 -18.58 4.20
N SER A 393 -7.21 -18.03 2.98
CA SER A 393 -8.34 -17.98 2.04
C SER A 393 -8.82 -19.34 1.53
N LEU A 394 -8.06 -20.42 1.75
CA LEU A 394 -8.50 -21.77 1.41
C LEU A 394 -9.46 -22.39 2.44
N LEU A 395 -9.61 -21.75 3.61
CA LEU A 395 -10.47 -22.24 4.68
C LEU A 395 -11.92 -21.79 4.42
N GLU A 396 -12.86 -22.73 4.54
CA GLU A 396 -14.28 -22.41 4.45
C GLU A 396 -14.81 -21.89 5.79
N VAL A 397 -15.59 -20.82 5.73
CA VAL A 397 -16.24 -20.12 6.86
C VAL A 397 -17.58 -19.53 6.40
N ASP A 398 -18.35 -19.04 7.36
CA ASP A 398 -19.62 -18.35 7.09
C ASP A 398 -19.40 -17.07 6.26
N PRO A 399 -20.40 -16.64 5.48
CA PRO A 399 -20.32 -15.39 4.73
C PRO A 399 -20.30 -14.16 5.68
N PRO A 400 -19.85 -12.98 5.20
CA PRO A 400 -19.83 -11.74 5.97
C PRO A 400 -21.15 -11.46 6.69
N ALA A 401 -21.07 -11.09 7.97
CA ALA A 401 -22.25 -10.78 8.77
C ALA A 401 -22.94 -9.48 8.34
N THR A 402 -24.16 -9.28 8.83
CA THR A 402 -24.93 -8.04 8.77
C THR A 402 -25.43 -7.69 10.17
N ASN A 403 -26.09 -6.53 10.31
CA ASN A 403 -26.75 -6.14 11.56
C ASN A 403 -27.83 -7.13 12.06
N ILE A 404 -28.38 -7.97 11.18
CA ILE A 404 -29.39 -8.99 11.53
C ILE A 404 -28.84 -10.42 11.58
N THR A 405 -27.65 -10.70 11.04
CA THR A 405 -27.02 -12.04 11.08
C THR A 405 -25.94 -12.18 12.16
N GLY A 406 -26.02 -11.32 13.19
CA GLY A 406 -25.20 -11.40 14.39
C GLY A 406 -23.92 -10.57 14.37
N GLY A 407 -23.83 -9.55 13.50
CA GLY A 407 -22.83 -8.49 13.66
C GLY A 407 -23.05 -7.73 14.96
N THR A 408 -22.00 -7.55 15.76
CA THR A 408 -22.08 -6.95 17.10
C THR A 408 -21.66 -5.47 17.12
N SER A 409 -20.87 -5.05 16.13
CA SER A 409 -20.30 -3.70 16.09
C SER A 409 -21.37 -2.63 15.90
N ARG A 410 -21.28 -1.57 16.71
CA ARG A 410 -22.24 -0.45 16.72
C ARG A 410 -21.83 0.63 15.72
N GLY A 411 -22.82 1.18 15.01
CA GLY A 411 -22.63 2.33 14.11
C GLY A 411 -22.76 3.66 14.84
N ASP A 412 -22.43 4.74 14.14
CA ASP A 412 -22.63 6.12 14.60
C ASP A 412 -23.25 6.96 13.47
N PRO A 413 -24.48 7.52 13.65
CA PRO A 413 -25.13 8.32 12.60
C PRO A 413 -24.40 9.62 12.28
N ASN A 414 -23.52 10.10 13.17
CA ASN A 414 -22.71 11.32 12.96
C ASN A 414 -21.26 11.00 12.57
N ALA A 415 -20.94 9.73 12.27
CA ALA A 415 -19.61 9.29 11.90
C ALA A 415 -19.07 10.12 10.73
N GLY A 416 -17.94 10.80 10.93
CA GLY A 416 -17.26 11.60 9.91
C GLY A 416 -17.87 12.99 9.61
N MET A 417 -18.98 13.39 10.24
CA MET A 417 -19.66 14.67 9.91
C MET A 417 -18.91 15.94 10.33
N ASN A 418 -18.00 15.85 11.30
CA ASN A 418 -17.21 17.00 11.80
C ASN A 418 -15.70 16.78 11.61
N SER A 419 -15.34 16.01 10.57
CA SER A 419 -13.95 15.66 10.30
C SER A 419 -13.16 16.85 9.76
N ASN A 420 -11.93 17.04 10.24
CA ASN A 420 -10.96 17.93 9.63
C ASN A 420 -9.57 17.25 9.53
N PRO A 421 -9.11 16.93 8.30
CA PRO A 421 -7.81 16.27 8.10
C PRO A 421 -6.63 17.21 8.36
N PHE A 422 -6.89 18.50 8.59
CA PHE A 422 -5.87 19.51 8.87
C PHE A 422 -5.86 19.88 10.35
N LYS A 423 -4.66 20.21 10.84
CA LYS A 423 -4.51 20.79 12.16
C LYS A 423 -5.05 22.22 12.16
N GLU A 424 -6.11 22.47 12.93
CA GLU A 424 -6.54 23.82 13.23
C GLU A 424 -5.57 24.45 14.24
N PHE A 425 -5.01 25.61 13.87
CA PHE A 425 -4.17 26.41 14.78
C PHE A 425 -5.05 27.36 15.60
N GLU A 426 -4.67 27.60 16.84
CA GLU A 426 -5.35 28.58 17.68
C GLU A 426 -5.29 29.98 17.04
N PRO A 427 -6.31 30.83 17.24
CA PRO A 427 -6.30 32.20 16.73
C PRO A 427 -5.05 32.95 17.19
N LEU A 428 -4.34 33.57 16.23
CA LEU A 428 -3.15 34.36 16.53
C LEU A 428 -3.45 35.45 17.56
N THR A 429 -2.74 35.41 18.69
CA THR A 429 -2.87 36.42 19.74
C THR A 429 -2.15 37.71 19.35
N THR A 430 -2.45 38.80 20.07
CA THR A 430 -1.69 40.06 19.92
C THR A 430 -0.21 39.86 20.25
N GLY A 431 0.11 38.94 21.18
CA GLY A 431 1.49 38.57 21.53
C GLY A 431 2.22 37.92 20.36
N ASP A 432 1.57 36.98 19.66
CA ASP A 432 2.16 36.30 18.50
C ASP A 432 2.45 37.27 17.36
N ARG A 433 1.52 38.21 17.11
CA ARG A 433 1.72 39.25 16.08
C ARG A 433 2.86 40.20 16.43
N ALA A 434 2.98 40.60 17.69
CA ALA A 434 4.07 41.45 18.16
C ALA A 434 5.43 40.72 18.05
N GLY A 435 5.48 39.46 18.48
CA GLY A 435 6.66 38.61 18.38
C GLY A 435 7.10 38.38 16.93
N ALA A 436 6.17 38.05 16.05
CA ALA A 436 6.42 37.88 14.62
C ALA A 436 6.93 39.18 13.96
N GLY A 437 6.36 40.34 14.34
CA GLY A 437 6.81 41.64 13.87
C GLY A 437 8.24 41.97 14.31
N ILE A 438 8.58 41.74 15.57
CA ILE A 438 9.94 41.91 16.10
C ILE A 438 10.91 40.98 15.38
N LEU A 439 10.57 39.70 15.25
CA LEU A 439 11.42 38.71 14.58
C LEU A 439 11.67 39.11 13.12
N THR A 440 10.63 39.51 12.40
CA THR A 440 10.72 39.97 11.01
C THR A 440 11.63 41.19 10.90
N PHE A 441 11.46 42.17 11.79
CA PHE A 441 12.33 43.35 11.81
C PHE A 441 13.79 42.98 12.08
N VAL A 442 14.06 42.07 13.01
CA VAL A 442 15.42 41.61 13.34
C VAL A 442 16.05 40.89 12.14
N VAL A 443 15.33 39.97 11.50
CA VAL A 443 15.83 39.22 10.33
C VAL A 443 16.10 40.13 9.13
N LEU A 444 15.20 41.09 8.86
CA LEU A 444 15.40 42.04 7.77
C LEU A 444 16.55 43.00 8.09
N SER A 445 16.64 43.49 9.32
CA SER A 445 17.72 44.40 9.73
C SER A 445 19.09 43.71 9.70
N SER A 446 19.17 42.44 10.08
CA SER A 446 20.41 41.67 10.01
C SER A 446 20.80 41.37 8.56
N ALA A 447 19.84 41.00 7.70
CA ALA A 447 20.09 40.84 6.27
C ALA A 447 20.60 42.13 5.61
N ILE A 448 19.95 43.27 5.89
CA ILE A 448 20.39 44.59 5.41
C ILE A 448 21.77 44.94 5.98
N GLY A 449 22.01 44.69 7.27
CA GLY A 449 23.30 44.93 7.92
C GLY A 449 24.44 44.15 7.26
N ILE A 450 24.21 42.88 6.95
CA ILE A 450 25.16 42.04 6.20
C ILE A 450 25.39 42.62 4.80
N TRP A 451 24.32 43.03 4.11
CA TRP A 451 24.40 43.59 2.76
C TRP A 451 25.21 44.91 2.72
N VAL A 452 24.96 45.80 3.68
CA VAL A 452 25.70 47.06 3.86
C VAL A 452 27.16 46.79 4.22
N TRP A 453 27.43 45.86 5.15
CA TRP A 453 28.80 45.48 5.51
C TRP A 453 29.60 44.97 4.31
N MET A 454 29.01 44.08 3.50
CA MET A 454 29.65 43.57 2.27
C MET A 454 29.89 44.68 1.24
N SER A 455 28.99 45.66 1.17
CA SER A 455 29.11 46.78 0.21
C SER A 455 30.14 47.84 0.65
N LEU A 456 30.36 48.00 1.96
CA LEU A 456 31.39 48.91 2.50
C LEU A 456 32.80 48.32 2.39
N GLY A 457 32.95 46.99 2.51
CA GLY A 457 34.23 46.30 2.28
C GLY A 457 34.77 46.43 0.84
N TYR A 458 33.91 46.77 -0.14
CA TYR A 458 34.32 47.03 -1.51
C TYR A 458 35.03 48.39 -1.67
N GLN A 459 34.70 49.39 -0.85
CA GLN A 459 35.31 50.73 -0.93
C GLN A 459 36.78 50.72 -0.48
N GLU A 460 37.14 49.94 0.55
CA GLU A 460 38.54 49.82 1.03
C GLU A 460 39.47 49.16 0.01
N TRP A 461 38.98 48.24 -0.83
CA TRP A 461 39.78 47.65 -1.91
C TRP A 461 40.03 48.64 -3.07
N THR A 462 39.07 49.52 -3.36
CA THR A 462 39.22 50.51 -4.46
C THR A 462 40.11 51.71 -4.13
N GLU A 463 40.34 52.03 -2.85
CA GLU A 463 41.28 53.09 -2.47
C GLU A 463 42.74 52.60 -2.41
N GLY A 464 42.97 51.30 -2.18
CA GLY A 464 44.30 50.68 -2.19
C GLY A 464 44.99 50.66 -3.56
N GLU A 465 44.23 50.76 -4.66
CA GLU A 465 44.77 50.70 -6.03
C GLU A 465 45.03 52.08 -6.67
N LYS A 466 44.61 53.19 -6.05
CA LYS A 466 44.88 54.55 -6.57
C LYS A 466 46.37 54.96 -6.55
N GLY A 467 47.26 54.09 -6.04
CA GLY A 467 48.70 54.33 -5.96
C GLY A 467 49.54 53.81 -7.14
N LYS A 468 48.97 53.08 -8.12
CA LYS A 468 49.77 52.50 -9.21
C LYS A 468 49.05 52.52 -10.56
N GLU A 469 48.87 53.70 -11.14
CA GLU A 469 48.65 53.80 -12.58
C GLU A 469 49.36 55.03 -13.16
N LYS A 470 50.63 54.84 -13.52
CA LYS A 470 51.29 55.59 -14.59
C LYS A 470 52.00 54.59 -15.49
N ASP A 471 51.51 54.54 -16.73
CA ASP A 471 52.16 54.12 -17.98
C ASP A 471 51.45 52.96 -18.69
N ARG A 472 50.53 53.28 -19.62
CA ARG A 472 50.75 53.14 -21.09
C ARG A 472 49.49 53.40 -21.92
N PRO A 473 49.65 53.70 -23.24
CA PRO A 473 48.67 54.46 -24.01
C PRO A 473 47.83 53.65 -25.02
N MET A 474 46.69 54.26 -25.34
CA MET A 474 45.99 54.37 -26.64
C MET A 474 45.68 53.14 -27.52
N GLY A 475 44.41 53.09 -27.91
CA GLY A 475 43.89 52.51 -29.16
C GLY A 475 42.87 51.40 -28.88
N ALA A 476 41.69 51.32 -29.49
CA ALA A 476 41.01 52.13 -30.48
C ALA A 476 39.49 51.82 -30.40
N LYS A 477 38.69 52.71 -31.00
CA LYS A 477 37.24 52.70 -31.28
C LYS A 477 36.48 51.37 -31.15
N VAL A 478 35.37 51.41 -30.41
CA VAL A 478 34.26 50.46 -30.47
C VAL A 478 33.28 50.90 -31.56
N ASP A 479 32.97 50.01 -32.50
CA ASP A 479 31.87 50.14 -33.46
C ASP A 479 30.72 49.22 -33.03
N ASN A 480 29.49 49.72 -33.13
CA ASN A 480 28.27 49.09 -32.66
C ASN A 480 27.59 48.34 -33.82
N SER A 481 27.56 47.01 -33.79
CA SER A 481 26.48 46.27 -34.43
C SER A 481 26.28 44.90 -33.78
N LEU A 482 25.03 44.67 -33.35
CA LEU A 482 24.45 43.38 -33.01
C LEU A 482 24.63 42.39 -34.16
N ASP A 483 25.13 41.18 -33.87
CA ASP A 483 24.62 39.98 -34.52
C ASP A 483 25.05 38.68 -33.82
N SER A 484 24.13 37.72 -33.87
CA SER A 484 24.30 36.26 -33.75
C SER A 484 24.52 35.62 -32.38
N ILE A 485 23.40 35.11 -31.84
CA ILE A 485 23.31 33.94 -30.98
C ILE A 485 23.72 32.70 -31.81
N ALA A 486 24.67 31.90 -31.32
CA ALA A 486 24.98 30.58 -31.85
C ALA A 486 24.84 29.51 -30.74
N LEU A 487 24.01 28.52 -31.06
CA LEU A 487 23.74 27.29 -30.32
C LEU A 487 24.99 26.42 -30.15
N ALA A 488 25.17 25.87 -28.95
CA ALA A 488 26.07 24.73 -28.69
C ALA A 488 25.25 23.46 -28.43
N LYS A 489 25.35 22.47 -29.32
CA LYS A 489 25.10 21.06 -29.03
C LYS A 489 26.34 20.27 -29.47
N VAL A 490 26.98 19.60 -28.52
CA VAL A 490 28.09 18.67 -28.73
C VAL A 490 27.54 17.25 -28.87
N SER A 491 28.03 16.54 -29.87
CA SER A 491 27.79 15.14 -30.21
C SER A 491 28.65 14.17 -29.40
N ASN A 492 28.17 12.94 -29.22
CA ASN A 492 28.97 11.69 -29.20
C ASN A 492 28.03 10.57 -29.68
N GLN A 493 28.09 10.13 -30.94
CA GLN A 493 28.96 9.13 -31.57
C GLN A 493 28.93 7.72 -30.97
N GLN A 494 28.34 6.81 -31.76
CA GLN A 494 28.47 5.36 -31.74
C GLN A 494 29.79 4.93 -32.41
N GLY A 495 30.38 3.86 -31.89
CA GLY A 495 31.34 2.96 -32.52
C GLY A 495 31.15 1.58 -31.91
#